data_AF-A0A7C1N849-F1
#
_entry.id   AF-A0A7C1N849-F1
#
_cell.length_a   1.000
_cell.length_b   1.000
_cell.length_c   1.000
_cell.angle_alpha   90.00
_cell.angle_beta   90.00
_cell.angle_gamma   90.00
#
_symmetry.space_group_name_H-M   'P 1'
#
loop_
_entity.id
_entity.type
_entity.pdbx_description
1 polymer ?
#
loop_
_entity_poly.entity_id
_entity_poly.type
_entity_poly.pdbx_seq_one_letter_code
_entity_poly.pdbx_strand_id
1 'polypeptide(L)'
;MEILGQWSPDPPLPYRIRRRGFIMKTFVMFMIFTFLGFMIPDASVHAAENELKAIKVDKGLVIDGKPDKAWNKVRPIKMKLTEGKDGFNVTASAKALYTDTDLYLLIRWKDATESTNRVYEFDGSQWVKRKGNEDRLGILWDINGNIKEFKAKGCAILCHEEGKYMKTNAPEERGDVWHWKAQRSNPVGYADDQLLTDIKKTKGNEETGRVSDKKTGGSYSKNWDKEAKLPKFSFKDNTKSGPILIKAETATFPKDATFSKGTILPREVLAKPVGSRGDIEAKGIWKKGTWTLEMKRALDTGHDDDVQFDLSKAYYFGMSIFDNGDGKEHAIAKETAYKLIFK
;
A
#
# COMPACT_ATOMS: atom_id res chain seq x y z
N MET A 1 17.95 -45.86 -59.43
CA MET A 1 16.91 -45.29 -58.54
C MET A 1 16.73 -43.84 -58.98
N GLU A 2 15.93 -43.52 -60.00
CA GLU A 2 14.50 -43.83 -60.18
C GLU A 2 13.63 -43.30 -59.03
N ILE A 3 12.48 -42.64 -59.24
CA ILE A 3 11.81 -42.17 -60.48
C ILE A 3 10.90 -40.96 -60.12
N LEU A 4 10.67 -40.09 -61.11
CA LEU A 4 9.57 -39.10 -61.37
C LEU A 4 8.37 -39.07 -60.39
N GLY A 5 7.83 -37.91 -59.99
CA GLY A 5 6.95 -36.97 -60.75
C GLY A 5 5.95 -36.33 -59.75
N GLN A 6 5.12 -35.29 -59.98
CA GLN A 6 4.58 -34.57 -61.15
C GLN A 6 4.40 -33.07 -60.75
N TRP A 7 4.78 -32.07 -61.56
CA TRP A 7 4.07 -31.45 -62.70
C TRP A 7 2.93 -30.44 -62.35
N SER A 8 3.10 -29.20 -62.81
CA SER A 8 2.11 -28.11 -62.90
C SER A 8 2.47 -27.18 -64.09
N PRO A 9 1.61 -27.11 -65.13
CA PRO A 9 1.33 -25.87 -65.92
C PRO A 9 -0.15 -25.87 -66.47
N ASP A 10 -0.74 -24.86 -67.13
CA ASP A 10 -0.48 -23.41 -67.38
C ASP A 10 -1.83 -22.73 -67.81
N PRO A 11 -1.91 -21.39 -68.01
CA PRO A 11 -3.13 -20.66 -68.45
C PRO A 11 -3.14 -20.47 -70.00
N PRO A 12 -3.83 -19.48 -70.66
CA PRO A 12 -4.94 -18.58 -70.29
C PRO A 12 -6.13 -18.58 -71.32
N LEU A 13 -7.06 -17.62 -71.15
CA LEU A 13 -8.24 -17.29 -72.01
C LEU A 13 -7.93 -16.95 -73.48
N PRO A 14 -8.93 -16.99 -74.39
CA PRO A 14 -9.40 -15.71 -74.96
C PRO A 14 -10.90 -15.55 -75.36
N TYR A 15 -11.35 -14.28 -75.25
CA TYR A 15 -12.25 -13.51 -76.14
C TYR A 15 -13.81 -13.54 -76.10
N ARG A 16 -14.35 -12.31 -76.22
CA ARG A 16 -15.75 -11.82 -76.26
C ARG A 16 -16.52 -12.19 -77.55
N ILE A 17 -17.87 -12.07 -77.56
CA ILE A 17 -18.63 -11.02 -78.34
C ILE A 17 -20.20 -11.05 -78.17
N ARG A 18 -20.77 -9.87 -77.86
CA ARG A 18 -22.08 -9.23 -78.21
C ARG A 18 -23.51 -9.87 -78.00
N ARG A 19 -24.28 -9.14 -77.16
CA ARG A 19 -25.55 -8.37 -77.39
C ARG A 19 -26.95 -9.04 -77.50
N ARG A 20 -27.91 -8.33 -76.84
CA ARG A 20 -29.39 -8.28 -76.98
C ARG A 20 -30.15 -9.55 -76.53
N GLY A 21 -31.27 -9.47 -75.80
CA GLY A 21 -31.96 -8.31 -75.22
C GLY A 21 -33.34 -8.70 -74.62
N PHE A 22 -34.19 -7.70 -74.41
CA PHE A 22 -35.60 -7.76 -73.97
C PHE A 22 -35.90 -7.87 -72.46
N ILE A 23 -37.08 -7.35 -72.10
CA ILE A 23 -37.53 -6.95 -70.77
C ILE A 23 -38.74 -7.81 -70.37
N MET A 24 -38.80 -8.25 -69.11
CA MET A 24 -40.07 -8.59 -68.47
C MET A 24 -40.05 -8.10 -67.01
N LYS A 25 -41.12 -7.44 -66.56
CA LYS A 25 -41.24 -6.90 -65.21
C LYS A 25 -41.73 -7.99 -64.26
N THR A 26 -41.09 -8.14 -63.11
CA THR A 26 -41.65 -8.90 -61.97
C THR A 26 -41.54 -8.04 -60.72
N PHE A 27 -42.68 -7.78 -60.07
CA PHE A 27 -42.72 -7.08 -58.79
C PHE A 27 -42.06 -7.95 -57.70
N VAL A 28 -40.97 -7.47 -57.10
CA VAL A 28 -40.42 -8.04 -55.86
C VAL A 28 -40.81 -7.14 -54.71
N MET A 29 -41.67 -7.64 -53.83
CA MET A 29 -42.12 -6.94 -52.65
C MET A 29 -41.01 -6.95 -51.59
N PHE A 30 -40.41 -5.79 -51.32
CA PHE A 30 -39.40 -5.63 -50.27
C PHE A 30 -40.05 -5.77 -48.88
N MET A 31 -39.92 -6.95 -48.28
CA MET A 31 -40.28 -7.18 -46.89
C MET A 31 -39.16 -6.63 -46.00
N ILE A 32 -39.31 -5.37 -45.55
CA ILE A 32 -38.38 -4.75 -44.61
C ILE A 32 -38.59 -5.39 -43.24
N PHE A 33 -37.77 -6.39 -42.92
CA PHE A 33 -37.58 -6.82 -41.53
C PHE A 33 -36.70 -5.79 -40.82
N THR A 34 -37.34 -4.82 -40.17
CA THR A 34 -36.71 -4.03 -39.10
C THR A 34 -36.43 -4.97 -37.92
N PHE A 35 -35.27 -5.62 -37.95
CA PHE A 35 -34.67 -6.19 -36.75
C PHE A 35 -34.37 -5.05 -35.78
N LEU A 36 -35.34 -4.73 -34.93
CA LEU A 36 -35.11 -3.96 -33.72
C LEU A 36 -34.29 -4.87 -32.79
N GLY A 37 -32.98 -4.88 -33.02
CA GLY A 37 -32.04 -5.48 -32.11
C GLY A 37 -32.14 -4.72 -30.79
N PHE A 38 -32.89 -5.29 -29.84
CA PHE A 38 -32.76 -4.92 -28.44
C PHE A 38 -31.31 -5.23 -28.06
N MET A 39 -30.46 -4.20 -28.13
CA MET A 39 -29.30 -4.13 -27.26
C MET A 39 -29.84 -4.18 -25.84
N ILE A 40 -29.90 -5.38 -25.28
CA ILE A 40 -29.76 -5.54 -23.84
C ILE A 40 -28.43 -4.86 -23.55
N PRO A 41 -28.40 -3.74 -22.79
CA PRO A 41 -27.13 -3.19 -22.37
C PRO A 41 -26.51 -4.29 -21.51
N ASP A 42 -25.42 -4.88 -22.00
CA ASP A 42 -24.63 -5.79 -21.21
C ASP A 42 -24.15 -4.95 -20.02
N ALA A 43 -24.82 -5.14 -18.88
CA ALA A 43 -24.51 -4.52 -17.61
C ALA A 43 -23.24 -5.18 -17.06
N SER A 44 -22.18 -5.11 -17.87
CA SER A 44 -20.81 -5.37 -17.53
C SER A 44 -20.54 -4.64 -16.23
N VAL A 45 -20.48 -5.43 -15.16
CA VAL A 45 -20.26 -4.94 -13.81
C VAL A 45 -18.80 -4.50 -13.73
N HIS A 46 -18.53 -3.32 -14.28
CA HIS A 46 -17.43 -2.49 -13.89
C HIS A 46 -17.63 -2.20 -12.40
N ALA A 47 -17.04 -3.07 -11.56
CA ALA A 47 -16.71 -2.69 -10.20
C ALA A 47 -15.98 -1.36 -10.32
N ALA A 48 -16.54 -0.29 -9.74
CA ALA A 48 -15.90 1.02 -9.79
C ALA A 48 -14.46 0.84 -9.31
N GLU A 49 -13.49 1.42 -10.02
CA GLU A 49 -12.06 1.06 -9.86
C GLU A 49 -11.52 1.25 -8.43
N ASN A 50 -12.29 1.96 -7.59
CA ASN A 50 -12.01 2.28 -6.20
C ASN A 50 -12.62 1.27 -5.17
N GLU A 51 -13.38 0.25 -5.60
CA GLU A 51 -14.00 -0.73 -4.70
C GLU A 51 -13.09 -1.93 -4.37
N LEU A 52 -12.53 -1.94 -3.16
CA LEU A 52 -11.80 -3.07 -2.62
C LEU A 52 -12.81 -4.11 -2.06
N LYS A 53 -13.07 -5.16 -2.83
CA LYS A 53 -13.95 -6.27 -2.42
C LYS A 53 -13.16 -7.27 -1.56
N ALA A 54 -13.47 -7.33 -0.27
CA ALA A 54 -12.98 -8.37 0.63
C ALA A 54 -13.82 -9.64 0.46
N ILE A 55 -13.17 -10.77 0.15
CA ILE A 55 -13.85 -12.06 -0.06
C ILE A 55 -13.65 -12.96 1.18
N LYS A 56 -14.71 -13.65 1.62
CA LYS A 56 -14.62 -14.54 2.78
C LYS A 56 -13.69 -15.74 2.55
N VAL A 57 -12.95 -16.13 3.58
CA VAL A 57 -12.15 -17.36 3.66
C VAL A 57 -12.35 -18.06 5.01
N ASP A 58 -12.32 -19.40 5.00
CA ASP A 58 -12.63 -20.23 6.17
C ASP A 58 -11.43 -20.43 7.12
N LYS A 59 -10.22 -20.07 6.66
CA LYS A 59 -8.97 -20.18 7.40
C LYS A 59 -8.23 -18.84 7.34
N GLY A 60 -7.73 -18.39 8.48
CA GLY A 60 -6.85 -17.23 8.55
C GLY A 60 -5.54 -17.46 7.79
N LEU A 61 -4.94 -16.36 7.33
CA LEU A 61 -3.67 -16.35 6.61
C LEU A 61 -2.50 -16.07 7.56
N VAL A 62 -1.31 -16.51 7.17
CA VAL A 62 -0.07 -16.20 7.90
C VAL A 62 0.53 -14.90 7.35
N ILE A 63 0.91 -13.98 8.22
CA ILE A 63 1.47 -12.68 7.83
C ILE A 63 3.00 -12.77 7.79
N ASP A 64 3.54 -13.37 6.73
CA ASP A 64 4.99 -13.52 6.54
C ASP A 64 5.56 -12.76 5.32
N GLY A 65 4.71 -12.12 4.53
CA GLY A 65 5.07 -11.37 3.32
C GLY A 65 5.17 -12.26 2.06
N LYS A 66 4.72 -13.52 2.12
CA LYS A 66 4.71 -14.48 1.00
C LYS A 66 3.27 -14.91 0.69
N PRO A 67 2.59 -14.22 -0.25
CA PRO A 67 1.18 -14.44 -0.56
C PRO A 67 0.75 -15.90 -0.71
N ASP A 68 -0.07 -16.34 0.23
CA ASP A 68 -0.82 -17.60 0.22
C ASP A 68 -1.66 -17.80 -1.05
N LYS A 69 -1.94 -19.07 -1.38
CA LYS A 69 -2.87 -19.44 -2.47
C LYS A 69 -4.27 -18.84 -2.31
N ALA A 70 -4.70 -18.54 -1.08
CA ALA A 70 -6.00 -17.93 -0.78
C ALA A 70 -6.19 -16.59 -1.51
N TRP A 71 -5.12 -15.80 -1.70
CA TRP A 71 -5.18 -14.53 -2.43
C TRP A 71 -5.61 -14.67 -3.89
N ASN A 72 -5.57 -15.87 -4.48
CA ASN A 72 -6.05 -16.10 -5.85
C ASN A 72 -7.59 -16.06 -5.97
N LYS A 73 -8.33 -16.16 -4.85
CA LYS A 73 -9.80 -16.01 -4.83
C LYS A 73 -10.28 -14.61 -5.21
N VAL A 74 -9.43 -13.59 -5.06
CA VAL A 74 -9.78 -12.17 -5.25
C VAL A 74 -8.88 -11.50 -6.30
N ARG A 75 -9.48 -10.72 -7.21
CA ARG A 75 -8.74 -9.88 -8.17
C ARG A 75 -8.27 -8.60 -7.47
N PRO A 76 -7.05 -8.11 -7.75
CA PRO A 76 -6.59 -6.87 -7.16
C PRO A 76 -7.28 -5.66 -7.80
N ILE A 77 -7.51 -4.60 -7.04
CA ILE A 77 -7.71 -3.25 -7.60
C ILE A 77 -6.36 -2.54 -7.77
N LYS A 78 -6.32 -1.51 -8.62
CA LYS A 78 -5.13 -0.67 -8.84
C LYS A 78 -5.36 0.69 -8.22
N MET A 79 -4.45 1.11 -7.34
CA MET A 79 -4.47 2.39 -6.67
C MET A 79 -3.35 3.27 -7.24
N LYS A 80 -3.72 4.29 -8.01
CA LYS A 80 -2.76 5.29 -8.54
C LYS A 80 -2.50 6.32 -7.43
N LEU A 81 -1.26 6.41 -7.00
CA LEU A 81 -0.79 7.38 -6.03
C LEU A 81 0.20 8.33 -6.70
N THR A 82 0.06 9.63 -6.44
CA THR A 82 0.86 10.68 -7.10
C THR A 82 1.37 11.73 -6.12
N GLU A 83 2.31 12.55 -6.55
CA GLU A 83 2.88 13.69 -5.79
C GLU A 83 3.81 13.30 -4.64
N GLY A 84 4.42 12.11 -4.73
CA GLY A 84 5.56 11.78 -3.90
C GLY A 84 6.79 12.63 -4.20
N LYS A 85 7.80 12.46 -3.34
CA LYS A 85 9.10 13.13 -3.43
C LYS A 85 9.64 13.11 -4.87
N ASP A 86 10.19 14.23 -5.33
CA ASP A 86 10.88 14.34 -6.63
C ASP A 86 10.05 13.84 -7.83
N GLY A 87 8.71 13.92 -7.73
CA GLY A 87 7.76 13.45 -8.76
C GLY A 87 7.44 11.96 -8.67
N PHE A 88 7.74 11.28 -7.56
CA PHE A 88 7.44 9.88 -7.33
C PHE A 88 5.93 9.61 -7.45
N ASN A 89 5.58 8.87 -8.50
CA ASN A 89 4.23 8.41 -8.78
C ASN A 89 4.25 6.88 -8.85
N VAL A 90 3.33 6.22 -8.17
CA VAL A 90 3.32 4.75 -8.04
C VAL A 90 1.92 4.20 -8.20
N THR A 91 1.79 3.07 -8.90
CA THR A 91 0.56 2.27 -8.88
C THR A 91 0.76 1.09 -7.94
N ALA A 92 0.02 1.10 -6.83
CA ALA A 92 -0.08 -0.06 -5.95
C ALA A 92 -1.22 -0.99 -6.43
N SER A 93 -1.10 -2.28 -6.13
CA SER A 93 -2.19 -3.25 -6.27
C SER A 93 -2.62 -3.72 -4.89
N ALA A 94 -3.92 -3.69 -4.59
CA ALA A 94 -4.47 -4.11 -3.31
C ALA A 94 -5.48 -5.25 -3.46
N LYS A 95 -5.46 -6.19 -2.52
CA LYS A 95 -6.44 -7.27 -2.34
C LYS A 95 -6.90 -7.29 -0.88
N ALA A 96 -8.14 -7.72 -0.66
CA ALA A 96 -8.66 -7.96 0.68
C ALA A 96 -9.30 -9.35 0.77
N LEU A 97 -9.14 -10.00 1.92
CA LEU A 97 -9.83 -11.22 2.33
C LEU A 97 -10.29 -11.03 3.78
N TYR A 98 -11.26 -11.82 4.24
CA TYR A 98 -11.68 -11.78 5.64
C TYR A 98 -12.10 -13.16 6.15
N THR A 99 -11.94 -13.39 7.45
CA THR A 99 -12.56 -14.49 8.20
C THR A 99 -13.73 -13.93 9.03
N ASP A 100 -14.39 -14.75 9.85
CA ASP A 100 -15.40 -14.26 10.79
C ASP A 100 -14.84 -13.32 11.89
N THR A 101 -13.51 -13.23 12.03
CA THR A 101 -12.83 -12.46 13.09
C THR A 101 -11.84 -11.42 12.59
N ASP A 102 -11.29 -11.56 11.39
CA ASP A 102 -10.12 -10.79 10.94
C ASP A 102 -10.26 -10.28 9.50
N LEU A 103 -9.80 -9.05 9.26
CA LEU A 103 -9.55 -8.47 7.95
C LEU A 103 -8.09 -8.68 7.56
N TYR A 104 -7.85 -9.12 6.32
CA TYR A 104 -6.53 -9.31 5.72
C TYR A 104 -6.38 -8.41 4.49
N LEU A 105 -5.28 -7.68 4.41
CA LEU A 105 -4.91 -6.89 3.22
C LEU A 105 -3.59 -7.40 2.63
N LEU A 106 -3.53 -7.48 1.31
CA LEU A 106 -2.29 -7.70 0.55
C LEU A 106 -2.09 -6.53 -0.40
N ILE A 107 -1.03 -5.77 -0.17
CA ILE A 107 -0.67 -4.57 -0.95
C ILE A 107 0.72 -4.78 -1.57
N ARG A 108 0.85 -4.41 -2.84
CA ARG A 108 2.11 -4.56 -3.59
C ARG A 108 2.35 -3.32 -4.44
N TRP A 109 3.58 -2.80 -4.44
CA TRP A 109 3.96 -1.67 -5.29
C TRP A 109 5.37 -1.84 -5.84
N LYS A 110 5.66 -1.14 -6.93
CA LYS A 110 7.01 -1.02 -7.48
C LYS A 110 7.77 0.02 -6.69
N ASP A 111 8.99 -0.34 -6.32
CA ASP A 111 9.93 0.50 -5.60
C ASP A 111 11.33 0.13 -6.09
N ALA A 112 12.14 1.11 -6.50
CA ALA A 112 13.47 0.82 -7.03
C ALA A 112 14.45 0.42 -5.91
N THR A 113 14.16 0.76 -4.66
CA THR A 113 15.04 0.57 -3.51
C THR A 113 14.35 -0.20 -2.39
N GLU A 114 15.14 -0.65 -1.41
CA GLU A 114 14.66 -1.11 -0.10
C GLU A 114 15.22 -0.12 0.94
N SER A 115 14.57 1.02 1.12
CA SER A 115 15.12 2.10 1.94
C SER A 115 14.93 1.84 3.43
N THR A 116 16.06 1.73 4.13
CA THR A 116 16.16 1.58 5.60
C THR A 116 17.27 2.49 6.15
N ASN A 117 17.24 3.76 5.73
CA ASN A 117 18.34 4.72 5.89
C ASN A 117 18.33 5.48 7.23
N ARG A 118 17.47 5.12 8.19
CA ARG A 118 17.40 5.76 9.52
C ARG A 118 18.53 5.27 10.43
N VAL A 119 19.76 5.58 10.05
CA VAL A 119 20.97 5.26 10.81
C VAL A 119 21.70 6.53 11.26
N TYR A 120 22.52 6.35 12.28
CA TYR A 120 23.69 7.18 12.57
C TYR A 120 24.90 6.61 11.83
N GLU A 121 25.83 7.47 11.46
CA GLU A 121 27.11 7.11 10.85
C GLU A 121 28.22 7.88 11.56
N PHE A 122 29.33 7.21 11.86
CA PHE A 122 30.51 7.86 12.43
C PHE A 122 31.38 8.44 11.31
N ASP A 123 31.54 9.77 11.25
CA ASP A 123 32.25 10.44 10.15
C ASP A 123 33.79 10.37 10.24
N GLY A 124 34.30 9.75 11.31
CA GLY A 124 35.72 9.73 11.70
C GLY A 124 36.02 10.63 12.91
N SER A 125 35.10 11.51 13.29
CA SER A 125 35.21 12.42 14.43
C SER A 125 33.97 12.43 15.34
N GLN A 126 32.77 12.32 14.77
CA GLN A 126 31.50 12.38 15.48
C GLN A 126 30.43 11.49 14.82
N TRP A 127 29.35 11.25 15.55
CA TRP A 127 28.17 10.56 15.03
C TRP A 127 27.21 11.55 14.37
N VAL A 128 27.02 11.40 13.05
CA VAL A 128 26.09 12.18 12.25
C VAL A 128 24.86 11.38 11.86
N LYS A 129 23.77 12.09 11.55
CA LYS A 129 22.56 11.49 10.97
C LYS A 129 22.75 11.29 9.46
N ARG A 130 22.80 10.04 8.99
CA ARG A 130 22.79 9.75 7.53
C ARG A 130 21.55 10.37 6.86
N LYS A 131 21.69 10.94 5.66
CA LYS A 131 20.55 11.47 4.89
C LYS A 131 19.65 10.32 4.42
N GLY A 132 18.34 10.58 4.35
CA GLY A 132 17.33 9.61 3.95
C GLY A 132 16.49 9.10 5.13
N ASN A 133 15.47 8.31 4.79
CA ASN A 133 14.47 7.80 5.70
C ASN A 133 14.22 6.31 5.40
N GLU A 134 12.99 5.84 5.51
CA GLU A 134 12.61 4.45 5.20
C GLU A 134 11.40 4.41 4.29
N ASP A 135 11.18 3.28 3.61
CA ASP A 135 9.94 3.04 2.86
C ASP A 135 8.78 2.83 3.82
N ARG A 136 7.64 3.45 3.52
CA ARG A 136 6.45 3.43 4.39
C ARG A 136 5.17 3.33 3.58
N LEU A 137 4.16 2.75 4.20
CA LEU A 137 2.79 2.73 3.69
C LEU A 137 1.87 3.20 4.81
N GLY A 138 0.98 4.13 4.49
CA GLY A 138 -0.06 4.61 5.39
C GLY A 138 -1.45 4.37 4.78
N ILE A 139 -2.33 3.72 5.53
CA ILE A 139 -3.77 3.66 5.26
C ILE A 139 -4.44 4.57 6.29
N LEU A 140 -5.48 5.29 5.89
CA LEU A 140 -6.30 6.09 6.78
C LEU A 140 -7.77 5.72 6.56
N TRP A 141 -8.44 5.27 7.60
CA TRP A 141 -9.88 4.99 7.64
C TRP A 141 -10.64 6.13 8.29
N ASP A 142 -11.85 6.40 7.81
CA ASP A 142 -12.84 7.22 8.54
C ASP A 142 -13.57 6.33 9.56
N ILE A 143 -13.36 6.56 10.86
CA ILE A 143 -13.84 5.69 11.94
C ILE A 143 -15.37 5.68 12.00
N ASN A 144 -15.99 6.85 11.86
CA ASN A 144 -17.42 7.05 12.05
C ASN A 144 -18.18 7.29 10.72
N GLY A 145 -17.47 7.37 9.59
CA GLY A 145 -18.03 7.79 8.31
C GLY A 145 -18.44 9.27 8.30
N ASN A 146 -17.86 10.09 9.19
CA ASN A 146 -18.31 11.46 9.45
C ASN A 146 -17.29 12.55 9.07
N ILE A 147 -16.12 12.19 8.53
CA ILE A 147 -15.14 13.17 8.07
C ILE A 147 -15.69 13.85 6.81
N LYS A 148 -15.93 15.16 6.89
CA LYS A 148 -16.58 15.94 5.82
C LYS A 148 -15.80 15.83 4.51
N GLU A 149 -16.51 15.58 3.41
CA GLU A 149 -15.99 15.36 2.06
C GLU A 149 -15.02 14.17 1.84
N PHE A 150 -14.65 13.41 2.88
CA PHE A 150 -13.64 12.36 2.78
C PHE A 150 -13.93 11.31 1.70
N LYS A 151 -15.19 10.86 1.61
CA LYS A 151 -15.66 9.95 0.54
C LYS A 151 -15.36 10.48 -0.88
N ALA A 152 -15.47 11.79 -1.09
CA ALA A 152 -15.34 12.40 -2.40
C ALA A 152 -13.88 12.71 -2.76
N LYS A 153 -13.06 13.11 -1.78
CA LYS A 153 -11.72 13.69 -2.01
C LYS A 153 -10.57 12.91 -1.33
N GLY A 154 -10.88 11.84 -0.61
CA GLY A 154 -9.90 11.01 0.09
C GLY A 154 -9.15 11.75 1.20
N CYS A 155 -7.95 11.29 1.51
CA CYS A 155 -7.11 11.84 2.58
C CYS A 155 -6.59 13.27 2.32
N ALA A 156 -6.70 13.79 1.09
CA ALA A 156 -6.19 15.13 0.74
C ALA A 156 -6.89 16.27 1.52
N ILE A 157 -8.17 16.10 1.91
CA ILE A 157 -8.93 17.10 2.69
C ILE A 157 -8.44 17.27 4.13
N LEU A 158 -7.59 16.35 4.60
CA LEU A 158 -7.01 16.37 5.94
C LEU A 158 -5.62 16.99 5.95
N CYS A 159 -5.09 17.37 4.78
CA CYS A 159 -3.82 18.07 4.62
C CYS A 159 -4.05 19.58 4.78
N HIS A 160 -3.36 20.18 5.75
CA HIS A 160 -3.46 21.60 6.09
C HIS A 160 -2.17 22.34 5.76
N GLU A 161 -2.28 23.66 5.58
CA GLU A 161 -1.17 24.56 5.22
C GLU A 161 -0.31 23.99 4.07
N GLU A 162 -0.90 23.74 2.90
CA GLU A 162 -0.19 23.19 1.72
C GLU A 162 0.49 21.83 1.99
N GLY A 163 -0.13 21.00 2.84
CA GLY A 163 0.40 19.68 3.18
C GLY A 163 1.50 19.68 4.24
N LYS A 164 1.72 20.80 4.96
CA LYS A 164 2.68 20.82 6.08
C LYS A 164 2.33 19.83 7.20
N TYR A 165 1.04 19.59 7.46
CA TYR A 165 0.57 18.62 8.44
C TYR A 165 -0.80 18.04 8.10
N MET A 166 -1.14 16.92 8.74
CA MET A 166 -2.45 16.28 8.65
C MET A 166 -3.19 16.35 10.00
N LYS A 167 -4.49 16.71 9.98
CA LYS A 167 -5.43 16.67 11.13
C LYS A 167 -6.88 16.61 10.62
N THR A 168 -7.84 16.18 11.44
CA THR A 168 -9.27 16.32 11.13
C THR A 168 -9.76 17.76 11.36
N ASN A 169 -10.97 18.09 10.88
CA ASN A 169 -11.46 19.47 10.82
C ASN A 169 -12.37 19.84 11.99
N ALA A 170 -12.94 18.87 12.70
CA ALA A 170 -13.78 19.07 13.86
C ALA A 170 -13.59 17.98 14.93
N PRO A 171 -13.89 18.23 16.22
CA PRO A 171 -13.62 17.27 17.31
C PRO A 171 -14.35 15.93 17.20
N GLU A 172 -15.49 15.89 16.52
CA GLU A 172 -16.25 14.66 16.23
C GLU A 172 -15.63 13.81 15.12
N GLU A 173 -14.76 14.38 14.28
CA GLU A 173 -14.10 13.71 13.17
C GLU A 173 -12.83 12.99 13.69
N ARG A 174 -12.81 11.66 13.57
CA ARG A 174 -11.68 10.80 13.98
C ARG A 174 -11.28 9.87 12.84
N GLY A 175 -9.98 9.73 12.61
CA GLY A 175 -9.44 8.83 11.59
C GLY A 175 -8.49 7.79 12.19
N ASP A 176 -8.59 6.55 11.75
CA ASP A 176 -7.72 5.43 12.16
C ASP A 176 -6.59 5.30 11.11
N VAL A 177 -5.31 5.35 11.52
CA VAL A 177 -4.14 5.46 10.63
C VAL A 177 -3.16 4.30 10.82
N TRP A 178 -3.30 3.27 9.98
CA TRP A 178 -2.39 2.13 9.90
C TRP A 178 -1.11 2.54 9.19
N HIS A 179 0.02 2.56 9.89
CA HIS A 179 1.27 3.08 9.35
C HIS A 179 2.40 2.05 9.43
N TRP A 180 2.56 1.26 8.36
CA TRP A 180 3.65 0.32 8.18
C TRP A 180 4.95 1.03 7.78
N LYS A 181 6.09 0.54 8.31
CA LYS A 181 7.40 1.17 8.21
C LYS A 181 8.48 0.11 8.01
N ALA A 182 9.19 0.16 6.88
CA ALA A 182 10.16 -0.87 6.46
C ALA A 182 11.28 -1.11 7.48
N GLN A 183 11.71 -0.08 8.20
CA GLN A 183 12.77 -0.17 9.19
C GLN A 183 12.22 -0.21 10.63
N ARG A 184 11.22 0.60 10.96
CA ARG A 184 10.74 0.78 12.35
C ARG A 184 9.68 -0.20 12.84
N SER A 185 8.91 -0.84 11.95
CA SER A 185 7.82 -1.74 12.36
C SER A 185 7.88 -3.12 11.69
N ASN A 186 8.26 -3.17 10.41
CA ASN A 186 8.37 -4.40 9.63
C ASN A 186 9.30 -5.50 10.20
N PRO A 187 10.46 -5.18 10.83
CA PRO A 187 11.32 -6.22 11.38
C PRO A 187 10.70 -6.96 12.58
N VAL A 188 9.81 -6.28 13.31
CA VAL A 188 9.12 -6.79 14.50
C VAL A 188 7.63 -7.08 14.25
N GLY A 189 7.22 -7.23 12.99
CA GLY A 189 5.95 -7.87 12.60
C GLY A 189 4.68 -7.08 12.94
N TYR A 190 4.69 -5.76 12.74
CA TYR A 190 3.50 -4.92 12.94
C TYR A 190 3.49 -3.66 12.04
N ALA A 191 2.34 -3.01 11.95
CA ALA A 191 2.22 -1.61 11.52
C ALA A 191 1.81 -0.78 12.75
N ASP A 192 2.33 0.44 12.94
CA ASP A 192 1.85 1.25 14.06
C ASP A 192 0.39 1.62 13.80
N ASP A 193 -0.47 1.32 14.78
CA ASP A 193 -1.79 1.95 14.87
C ASP A 193 -1.67 3.37 15.42
N GLN A 194 -2.48 4.27 14.84
CA GLN A 194 -2.47 5.69 15.16
C GLN A 194 -3.82 6.39 14.93
N LEU A 195 -4.36 7.03 15.95
CA LEU A 195 -5.49 7.97 15.82
C LEU A 195 -5.09 9.32 15.20
N LEU A 196 -5.86 9.80 14.22
CA LEU A 196 -5.88 11.17 13.72
C LEU A 196 -7.02 11.97 14.37
N THR A 197 -6.69 13.13 14.94
CA THR A 197 -7.64 14.06 15.60
C THR A 197 -7.52 15.48 15.04
N ASP A 198 -8.39 16.36 15.50
CA ASP A 198 -8.44 17.79 15.14
C ASP A 198 -7.38 18.63 15.87
N ILE A 199 -6.82 18.10 16.96
CA ILE A 199 -5.86 18.77 17.84
C ILE A 199 -4.45 18.76 17.20
N LYS A 200 -4.04 19.90 16.62
CA LYS A 200 -2.66 20.10 16.14
C LYS A 200 -1.67 20.02 17.31
N LYS A 201 -0.63 19.19 17.18
CA LYS A 201 0.46 19.01 18.16
C LYS A 201 1.82 19.13 17.46
N THR A 202 2.80 19.67 18.17
CA THR A 202 4.19 19.75 17.70
C THR A 202 5.02 18.61 18.30
N LYS A 203 5.64 17.78 17.45
CA LYS A 203 6.42 16.60 17.84
C LYS A 203 7.83 16.67 17.28
N GLY A 204 8.70 17.41 17.98
CA GLY A 204 9.99 17.81 17.43
C GLY A 204 9.80 18.90 16.39
N ASN A 205 10.15 18.63 15.14
CA ASN A 205 10.02 19.60 14.03
C ASN A 205 8.79 19.32 13.14
N GLU A 206 7.97 18.32 13.48
CA GLU A 206 6.72 17.99 12.77
C GLU A 206 5.52 18.56 13.52
N GLU A 207 4.61 19.23 12.81
CA GLU A 207 3.24 19.45 13.28
C GLU A 207 2.35 18.28 12.80
N THR A 208 1.42 17.83 13.64
CA THR A 208 0.45 16.80 13.24
C THR A 208 -0.73 16.70 14.22
N GLY A 209 -1.91 16.33 13.73
CA GLY A 209 -3.04 15.83 14.53
C GLY A 209 -2.97 14.33 14.85
N ARG A 210 -1.95 13.61 14.35
CA ARG A 210 -1.73 12.18 14.64
C ARG A 210 -1.22 11.97 16.06
N VAL A 211 -2.00 11.28 16.84
CA VAL A 211 -1.62 10.66 18.11
C VAL A 211 -1.04 9.26 17.80
N SER A 212 -0.50 8.57 18.80
CA SER A 212 -0.17 7.14 18.69
C SER A 212 -0.94 6.44 19.79
N ASP A 213 -1.53 5.30 19.48
CA ASP A 213 -2.57 4.77 20.36
C ASP A 213 -2.00 4.15 21.63
N LYS A 214 -2.92 3.82 22.53
CA LYS A 214 -2.58 3.35 23.87
C LYS A 214 -1.75 2.07 23.75
N LYS A 215 -0.67 2.02 24.53
CA LYS A 215 0.18 0.85 24.68
C LYS A 215 0.62 0.69 26.12
N THR A 216 0.78 -0.54 26.57
CA THR A 216 1.34 -0.89 27.89
C THR A 216 2.83 -1.25 27.81
N GLY A 217 3.33 -1.56 26.61
CA GLY A 217 4.74 -1.92 26.40
C GLY A 217 5.21 -1.75 24.95
N GLY A 218 6.51 -1.98 24.73
CA GLY A 218 7.10 -2.10 23.40
C GLY A 218 7.09 -0.83 22.54
N SER A 219 6.96 -1.01 21.22
CA SER A 219 7.29 -0.04 20.16
C SER A 219 8.76 0.39 20.17
N TYR A 220 9.15 1.26 19.22
CA TYR A 220 10.52 1.74 19.07
C TYR A 220 10.85 2.95 19.97
N SER A 221 12.14 3.08 20.32
CA SER A 221 12.70 4.19 21.10
C SER A 221 13.98 4.74 20.46
N LYS A 222 14.38 5.98 20.78
CA LYS A 222 15.57 6.62 20.20
C LYS A 222 16.86 6.00 20.75
N ASN A 223 17.69 5.48 19.87
CA ASN A 223 19.04 5.00 20.16
C ASN A 223 20.05 6.17 20.18
N TRP A 224 19.88 7.13 21.10
CA TRP A 224 20.75 8.30 21.20
C TRP A 224 20.93 8.77 22.64
N ASP A 225 22.20 9.02 22.99
CA ASP A 225 22.62 9.66 24.21
C ASP A 225 22.98 11.13 23.91
N LYS A 226 22.36 12.08 24.62
CA LYS A 226 22.56 13.51 24.31
C LYS A 226 23.86 14.02 24.93
N GLU A 227 24.19 13.47 26.09
CA GLU A 227 25.28 13.86 26.96
C GLU A 227 26.60 13.32 26.40
N ALA A 228 26.64 12.03 26.06
CA ALA A 228 27.79 11.39 25.43
C ALA A 228 27.89 11.65 23.91
N LYS A 229 26.80 12.13 23.26
CA LYS A 229 26.72 12.40 21.81
C LYS A 229 27.03 11.20 20.91
N LEU A 230 26.63 10.00 21.34
CA LEU A 230 26.70 8.78 20.55
C LEU A 230 25.41 7.95 20.69
N PRO A 231 25.21 6.90 19.86
CA PRO A 231 24.14 5.94 20.08
C PRO A 231 24.22 5.28 21.47
N LYS A 232 23.10 4.84 22.04
CA LYS A 232 23.07 4.22 23.37
C LYS A 232 23.48 2.75 23.35
N PHE A 233 23.17 2.08 22.25
CA PHE A 233 23.30 0.65 22.09
C PHE A 233 23.93 0.29 20.75
N SER A 234 24.76 -0.76 20.80
CA SER A 234 25.20 -1.55 19.67
C SER A 234 24.43 -2.89 19.63
N PHE A 235 24.93 -3.79 18.81
CA PHE A 235 24.53 -5.19 18.71
C PHE A 235 25.24 -6.04 19.76
N LYS A 236 24.57 -7.07 20.28
CA LYS A 236 25.22 -8.18 21.00
C LYS A 236 26.13 -8.99 20.07
N ASP A 237 27.14 -9.62 20.65
CA ASP A 237 28.02 -10.56 19.95
C ASP A 237 27.20 -11.61 19.17
N ASN A 238 27.72 -12.00 18.01
CA ASN A 238 27.06 -12.90 17.04
C ASN A 238 25.72 -12.41 16.45
N THR A 239 25.26 -11.19 16.76
CA THR A 239 24.12 -10.57 16.06
C THR A 239 24.59 -9.93 14.76
N LYS A 240 23.82 -10.06 13.69
CA LYS A 240 24.09 -9.38 12.41
C LYS A 240 23.90 -7.86 12.59
N SER A 241 24.98 -7.10 12.40
CA SER A 241 24.92 -5.64 12.33
C SER A 241 24.21 -5.15 11.06
N GLY A 242 23.62 -3.95 11.12
CA GLY A 242 22.86 -3.38 10.01
C GLY A 242 21.97 -2.20 10.40
N PRO A 243 20.93 -1.89 9.60
CA PRO A 243 20.00 -0.78 9.85
C PRO A 243 18.91 -1.10 10.89
N ILE A 244 18.78 -2.35 11.33
CA ILE A 244 17.77 -2.81 12.29
C ILE A 244 18.46 -3.12 13.62
N LEU A 245 17.88 -2.72 14.76
CA LEU A 245 18.35 -3.14 16.10
C LEU A 245 17.14 -3.48 16.98
N ILE A 246 16.93 -4.75 17.28
CA ILE A 246 15.83 -5.20 18.14
C ILE A 246 16.24 -5.08 19.61
N LYS A 247 15.32 -4.71 20.51
CA LYS A 247 15.58 -4.53 21.95
C LYS A 247 16.19 -5.77 22.63
N ALA A 248 15.87 -6.97 22.17
CA ALA A 248 16.45 -8.21 22.69
C ALA A 248 17.93 -8.40 22.28
N GLU A 249 18.38 -7.69 21.25
CA GLU A 249 19.70 -7.81 20.61
C GLU A 249 20.66 -6.66 20.98
N THR A 250 20.22 -5.70 21.81
CA THR A 250 21.04 -4.55 22.21
C THR A 250 22.16 -4.94 23.17
N ALA A 251 23.35 -4.37 22.96
CA ALA A 251 24.45 -4.31 23.91
C ALA A 251 24.87 -2.85 24.19
N THR A 252 25.43 -2.60 25.37
CA THR A 252 26.04 -1.31 25.72
C THR A 252 27.50 -1.26 25.27
N PHE A 253 28.04 -0.07 25.05
CA PHE A 253 29.45 0.12 24.73
C PHE A 253 30.37 -0.08 25.95
N PRO A 254 31.58 -0.64 25.77
CA PRO A 254 32.69 -0.42 26.69
C PRO A 254 32.97 1.06 26.92
N LYS A 255 33.54 1.41 28.07
CA LYS A 255 33.81 2.82 28.46
C LYS A 255 34.82 3.52 27.53
N ASP A 256 35.69 2.72 26.92
CA ASP A 256 36.79 3.07 26.01
C ASP A 256 36.49 2.71 24.54
N ALA A 257 35.21 2.50 24.19
CA ALA A 257 34.80 2.16 22.83
C ALA A 257 35.25 3.22 21.80
N THR A 258 35.94 2.76 20.76
CA THR A 258 36.34 3.56 19.61
C THR A 258 35.58 3.11 18.35
N PHE A 259 35.44 4.01 17.38
CA PHE A 259 34.66 3.78 16.17
C PHE A 259 35.47 4.10 14.92
N SER A 260 35.37 3.25 13.90
CA SER A 260 35.98 3.51 12.60
C SER A 260 35.08 4.43 11.78
N LYS A 261 35.68 5.26 10.91
CA LYS A 261 34.92 6.05 9.94
C LYS A 261 34.05 5.14 9.08
N GLY A 262 32.78 5.50 8.91
CA GLY A 262 31.77 4.72 8.18
C GLY A 262 31.05 3.67 9.02
N THR A 263 31.37 3.49 10.31
CA THR A 263 30.55 2.65 11.21
C THR A 263 29.12 3.19 11.26
N ILE A 264 28.12 2.33 11.03
CA ILE A 264 26.70 2.67 11.14
C ILE A 264 26.04 2.01 12.36
N LEU A 265 25.07 2.71 12.95
CA LEU A 265 24.22 2.18 14.00
C LEU A 265 22.76 2.66 13.82
N PRO A 266 21.74 1.82 14.08
CA PRO A 266 20.34 2.23 13.94
C PRO A 266 19.95 3.39 14.85
N ARG A 267 19.10 4.31 14.35
CA ARG A 267 18.55 5.42 15.17
C ARG A 267 17.51 4.99 16.18
N GLU A 268 16.91 3.83 15.97
CA GLU A 268 15.80 3.34 16.76
C GLU A 268 16.11 1.92 17.27
N VAL A 269 15.83 1.67 18.56
CA VAL A 269 15.76 0.33 19.14
C VAL A 269 14.32 -0.15 19.05
N LEU A 270 14.09 -1.33 18.48
CA LEU A 270 12.76 -1.81 18.10
C LEU A 270 12.18 -2.83 19.07
N ALA A 271 10.87 -2.78 19.29
CA ALA A 271 10.06 -3.84 19.91
C ALA A 271 8.63 -3.77 19.36
N LYS A 272 7.90 -4.90 19.30
CA LYS A 272 6.46 -4.87 18.98
C LYS A 272 5.69 -4.24 20.15
N PRO A 273 4.76 -3.29 19.93
CA PRO A 273 3.91 -2.75 21.00
C PRO A 273 2.91 -3.78 21.53
N VAL A 274 2.33 -3.49 22.69
CA VAL A 274 1.25 -4.26 23.35
C VAL A 274 0.11 -3.31 23.70
N GLY A 275 -1.14 -3.72 23.41
CA GLY A 275 -2.33 -2.85 23.39
C GLY A 275 -2.58 -2.24 22.00
N SER A 276 -3.71 -1.54 21.81
CA SER A 276 -4.25 -0.96 20.55
C SER A 276 -3.21 -0.66 19.47
N ARG A 277 -2.16 0.11 19.80
CA ARG A 277 -1.07 0.46 18.86
C ARG A 277 -0.37 -0.73 18.15
N GLY A 278 -0.55 -1.96 18.63
CA GLY A 278 0.00 -3.20 18.08
C GLY A 278 -1.00 -4.15 17.44
N ASP A 279 -2.27 -3.76 17.30
CA ASP A 279 -3.36 -4.62 16.82
C ASP A 279 -3.19 -5.04 15.35
N ILE A 280 -2.47 -4.25 14.57
CA ILE A 280 -2.15 -4.55 13.17
C ILE A 280 -0.88 -5.41 13.09
N GLU A 281 -1.04 -6.71 12.89
CA GLU A 281 0.05 -7.58 12.44
C GLU A 281 0.38 -7.27 10.97
N ALA A 282 1.66 -7.06 10.64
CA ALA A 282 2.06 -6.73 9.28
C ALA A 282 3.46 -7.21 8.93
N LYS A 283 3.63 -7.72 7.72
CA LYS A 283 4.93 -8.14 7.18
C LYS A 283 5.07 -7.83 5.70
N GLY A 284 6.10 -7.06 5.38
CA GLY A 284 6.54 -6.74 4.04
C GLY A 284 7.86 -7.42 3.68
N ILE A 285 7.93 -7.95 2.47
CA ILE A 285 9.17 -8.39 1.82
C ILE A 285 9.39 -7.54 0.57
N TRP A 286 10.57 -6.92 0.47
CA TRP A 286 11.05 -6.37 -0.79
C TRP A 286 11.79 -7.45 -1.59
N LYS A 287 11.48 -7.58 -2.88
CA LYS A 287 12.17 -8.52 -3.76
C LYS A 287 12.12 -8.06 -5.22
N LYS A 288 13.30 -7.84 -5.82
CA LYS A 288 13.46 -7.44 -7.24
C LYS A 288 12.64 -6.19 -7.60
N GLY A 289 12.84 -5.11 -6.84
CA GLY A 289 12.21 -3.83 -7.09
C GLY A 289 10.69 -3.83 -6.85
N THR A 290 10.23 -4.50 -5.79
CA THR A 290 8.80 -4.66 -5.47
C THR A 290 8.63 -4.99 -4.00
N TRP A 291 7.89 -4.14 -3.28
CA TRP A 291 7.36 -4.48 -1.97
C TRP A 291 6.12 -5.38 -2.11
N THR A 292 6.02 -6.38 -1.25
CA THR A 292 4.83 -7.22 -1.07
C THR A 292 4.54 -7.26 0.43
N LEU A 293 3.46 -6.57 0.83
CA LEU A 293 3.05 -6.31 2.20
C LEU A 293 1.74 -7.02 2.50
N GLU A 294 1.74 -7.88 3.51
CA GLU A 294 0.55 -8.48 4.10
C GLU A 294 0.26 -7.80 5.44
N MET A 295 -1.01 -7.55 5.72
CA MET A 295 -1.50 -6.94 6.97
C MET A 295 -2.73 -7.70 7.45
N LYS A 296 -2.87 -7.82 8.77
CA LYS A 296 -4.01 -8.41 9.47
C LYS A 296 -4.40 -7.51 10.63
N ARG A 297 -5.70 -7.28 10.80
CA ARG A 297 -6.28 -6.74 12.04
C ARG A 297 -7.59 -7.48 12.34
N ALA A 298 -7.98 -7.57 13.62
CA ALA A 298 -9.30 -8.04 14.00
C ALA A 298 -10.39 -7.12 13.40
N LEU A 299 -11.54 -7.68 13.01
CA LEU A 299 -12.69 -6.89 12.54
C LEU A 299 -13.21 -5.97 13.65
N ASP A 300 -13.26 -6.49 14.87
CA ASP A 300 -13.51 -5.75 16.11
C ASP A 300 -12.26 -5.85 17.00
N THR A 301 -11.66 -4.72 17.36
CA THR A 301 -10.54 -4.65 18.32
C THR A 301 -10.99 -4.37 19.76
N GLY A 302 -12.22 -3.91 19.95
CA GLY A 302 -12.73 -3.43 21.24
C GLY A 302 -12.15 -2.07 21.69
N HIS A 303 -11.41 -1.37 20.83
CA HIS A 303 -10.79 -0.07 21.14
C HIS A 303 -11.52 1.10 20.48
N ASP A 304 -11.65 2.23 21.20
CA ASP A 304 -12.37 3.42 20.71
C ASP A 304 -11.52 4.28 19.75
N ASP A 305 -10.21 4.02 19.70
CA ASP A 305 -9.22 4.62 18.81
C ASP A 305 -9.34 4.13 17.35
N ASP A 306 -9.99 2.98 17.12
CA ASP A 306 -9.93 2.24 15.85
C ASP A 306 -11.30 2.20 15.12
N VAL A 307 -11.29 2.00 13.80
CA VAL A 307 -12.51 1.71 13.03
C VAL A 307 -13.00 0.28 13.33
N GLN A 308 -14.30 0.07 13.56
CA GLN A 308 -14.84 -1.28 13.80
C GLN A 308 -15.61 -1.80 12.57
N PHE A 309 -15.20 -2.95 12.05
CA PHE A 309 -15.61 -3.48 10.74
C PHE A 309 -16.83 -4.41 10.83
N ASP A 310 -18.01 -3.81 10.66
CA ASP A 310 -19.28 -4.48 10.45
C ASP A 310 -19.40 -4.95 8.98
N LEU A 311 -19.59 -6.26 8.79
CA LEU A 311 -19.67 -6.90 7.48
C LEU A 311 -20.82 -6.40 6.59
N SER A 312 -21.84 -5.75 7.17
CA SER A 312 -22.96 -5.15 6.43
C SER A 312 -22.64 -3.76 5.84
N LYS A 313 -21.56 -3.12 6.29
CA LYS A 313 -21.22 -1.73 5.97
C LYS A 313 -20.13 -1.62 4.89
N ALA A 314 -19.95 -0.40 4.39
CA ALA A 314 -18.87 -0.02 3.48
C ALA A 314 -17.99 1.04 4.15
N TYR A 315 -16.66 0.87 4.04
CA TYR A 315 -15.69 1.70 4.73
C TYR A 315 -14.83 2.47 3.73
N TYR A 316 -14.68 3.78 3.93
CA TYR A 316 -13.86 4.62 3.07
C TYR A 316 -12.46 4.78 3.63
N PHE A 317 -11.45 4.77 2.76
CA PHE A 317 -10.06 4.96 3.16
C PHE A 317 -9.21 5.70 2.13
N GLY A 318 -8.19 6.40 2.62
CA GLY A 318 -7.08 6.90 1.83
C GLY A 318 -5.86 5.97 1.93
N MET A 319 -4.97 6.01 0.94
CA MET A 319 -3.69 5.31 0.98
C MET A 319 -2.55 6.23 0.56
N SER A 320 -1.38 6.01 1.15
CA SER A 320 -0.15 6.75 0.94
C SER A 320 1.06 5.83 0.87
N ILE A 321 2.02 6.15 0.00
CA ILE A 321 3.32 5.45 -0.10
C ILE A 321 4.45 6.47 -0.04
N PHE A 322 5.47 6.17 0.75
CA PHE A 322 6.68 6.95 0.94
C PHE A 322 7.87 6.11 0.45
N ASP A 323 8.58 6.54 -0.59
CA ASP A 323 9.87 6.01 -1.04
C ASP A 323 10.97 6.89 -0.44
N ASN A 324 11.71 6.38 0.55
CA ASN A 324 12.81 7.04 1.27
C ASN A 324 12.54 8.48 1.83
N GLY A 325 11.31 8.96 1.73
CA GLY A 325 10.92 10.36 1.98
C GLY A 325 10.71 10.69 3.45
N ASP A 326 10.70 11.99 3.76
CA ASP A 326 10.38 12.50 5.10
C ASP A 326 8.85 12.59 5.33
N GLY A 327 8.43 13.12 6.49
CA GLY A 327 7.04 13.05 6.96
C GLY A 327 6.00 13.68 6.02
N LYS A 328 6.41 14.60 5.14
CA LYS A 328 5.56 15.31 4.17
C LYS A 328 5.62 14.72 2.76
N GLU A 329 6.63 13.93 2.44
CA GLU A 329 6.96 13.55 1.07
C GLU A 329 6.37 12.17 0.75
N HIS A 330 5.19 12.13 0.12
CA HIS A 330 4.46 10.88 -0.12
C HIS A 330 3.51 10.97 -1.30
N ALA A 331 3.41 9.86 -2.04
CA ALA A 331 2.41 9.71 -3.07
C ALA A 331 1.05 9.36 -2.45
N ILE A 332 -0.01 10.05 -2.85
CA ILE A 332 -1.38 9.87 -2.34
C ILE A 332 -2.40 9.69 -3.48
N ALA A 333 -3.56 9.11 -3.16
CA ALA A 333 -4.73 9.17 -4.03
C ALA A 333 -5.41 10.54 -3.85
N LYS A 334 -5.34 11.40 -4.88
CA LYS A 334 -5.65 12.83 -4.73
C LYS A 334 -7.12 13.22 -4.96
N GLU A 335 -7.91 12.35 -5.62
CA GLU A 335 -9.22 12.72 -6.16
C GLU A 335 -10.37 11.81 -5.70
N THR A 336 -10.12 10.85 -4.80
CA THR A 336 -11.14 9.90 -4.33
C THR A 336 -10.70 9.15 -3.08
N ALA A 337 -11.66 8.70 -2.26
CA ALA A 337 -11.41 7.63 -1.30
C ALA A 337 -11.62 6.27 -1.96
N TYR A 338 -10.82 5.28 -1.54
CA TYR A 338 -11.12 3.87 -1.80
C TYR A 338 -12.24 3.39 -0.88
N LYS A 339 -12.97 2.36 -1.30
CA LYS A 339 -14.14 1.83 -0.60
C LYS A 339 -13.98 0.33 -0.37
N LEU A 340 -13.76 -0.08 0.88
CA LEU A 340 -13.80 -1.48 1.31
C LEU A 340 -15.26 -1.95 1.41
N ILE A 341 -15.55 -3.12 0.86
CA ILE A 341 -16.84 -3.82 1.00
C ILE A 341 -16.62 -5.33 1.18
N PHE A 342 -17.39 -5.94 2.08
CA PHE A 342 -17.37 -7.39 2.33
C PHE A 342 -18.32 -8.14 1.37
N LYS A 343 -17.94 -9.38 1.01
CA LYS A 343 -18.58 -10.23 -0.01
C LYS A 343 -18.45 -11.72 0.27
#